data_AF-A0A1E4SWH6-F1
#
_entry.id   AF-A0A1E4SWH6-F1
#
_cell.length_a   1.000
_cell.length_b   1.000
_cell.length_c   1.000
_cell.angle_alpha   90.00
_cell.angle_beta   90.00
_cell.angle_gamma   90.00
#
_symmetry.space_group_name_H-M   'P 1'
#
loop_
_entity.id
_entity.type
_entity.pdbx_description
1 polymer ?
#
loop_
_entity_poly.entity_id
_entity_poly.type
_entity_poly.pdbx_seq_one_letter_code
_entity_poly.pdbx_strand_id
1 'polypeptide(L)' 'MSGLNLSEESKERFGKVIESSKNIAHYAWLPLILYLGWQSTSNKPSLINLLSPLPTA' A
#
# COMPACT_ATOMS: atom_id res chain seq x y z
N MET A 1 -17.03 28.56 17.07
CA MET A 1 -16.21 27.66 16.23
C MET A 1 -16.03 26.36 17.00
N SER A 2 -16.89 25.38 16.72
CA SER A 2 -16.85 24.05 17.34
C SER A 2 -15.76 23.22 16.66
N GLY A 3 -14.51 23.48 17.03
CA GLY A 3 -13.42 22.54 16.74
C GLY A 3 -13.79 21.20 17.38
N LEU A 4 -13.68 20.12 16.61
CA LEU A 4 -13.93 18.76 17.07
C LEU A 4 -13.12 18.54 18.36
N ASN A 5 -13.79 18.60 19.52
CA ASN A 5 -13.22 18.29 20.83
C ASN A 5 -13.06 16.77 20.91
N LEU A 6 -12.12 16.24 20.12
CA LEU A 6 -11.68 14.87 20.26
C LEU A 6 -11.00 14.75 21.62
N SER A 7 -11.48 13.83 22.46
CA SER A 7 -10.81 13.46 23.71
C SER A 7 -9.32 13.18 23.41
N GLU A 8 -8.42 13.54 24.32
CA GLU A 8 -6.97 13.28 24.17
C GLU A 8 -6.69 11.81 23.86
N GLU A 9 -7.46 10.89 24.45
CA GLU A 9 -7.41 9.46 24.14
C GLU A 9 -7.74 9.15 22.68
N SER A 10 -8.73 9.84 22.10
CA SER A 10 -9.08 9.67 20.69
C SER A 10 -7.96 10.21 19.79
N LYS A 11 -7.36 11.36 20.12
CA LYS A 11 -6.23 11.91 19.37
C LYS A 11 -5.03 10.96 19.37
N GLU A 12 -4.69 10.39 20.53
CA GLU A 12 -3.58 9.45 20.65
C GLU A 12 -3.84 8.18 19.82
N ARG A 13 -5.06 7.63 19.86
CA ARG A 13 -5.47 6.48 19.03
C ARG A 13 -5.39 6.80 17.54
N PHE A 14 -5.90 7.95 17.10
CA PHE A 14 -5.80 8.38 15.70
C PHE A 14 -4.34 8.55 15.27
N GLY A 15 -3.49 9.14 16.13
CA GLY A 15 -2.06 9.26 15.87
C GLY A 15 -1.40 7.89 15.63
N LYS A 16 -1.65 6.91 16.50
CA LYS A 16 -1.14 5.54 16.36
C LYS A 16 -1.61 4.87 15.06
N VAL A 17 -2.86 5.05 14.68
CA VAL A 17 -3.41 4.50 13.42
C VAL A 17 -2.76 5.14 12.21
N ILE A 18 -2.59 6.45 12.19
CA ILE A 18 -1.95 7.18 11.08
C ILE A 18 -0.49 6.74 10.93
N GLU A 19 0.24 6.63 12.04
CA GLU A 19 1.63 6.18 12.03
C GLU A 19 1.78 4.74 11.52
N SER A 20 0.88 3.86 11.94
CA SER A 20 0.82 2.48 11.42
C SER A 20 0.46 2.47 9.93
N SER A 21 -0.48 3.31 9.51
CA SER A 21 -0.94 3.42 8.12
C SER A 21 0.19 3.87 7.19
N LYS A 22 1.05 4.79 7.65
CA LYS A 22 2.23 5.24 6.89
C LYS A 22 3.19 4.09 6.61
N ASN A 23 3.46 3.25 7.62
CA ASN A 23 4.34 2.09 7.46
C ASN A 23 3.72 1.06 6.50
N ILE A 24 2.43 0.76 6.67
CA ILE A 24 1.70 -0.15 5.78
C ILE A 24 1.76 0.36 4.35
N ALA A 25 1.41 1.63 4.12
CA ALA A 25 1.44 2.22 2.79
C ALA A 25 2.83 2.15 2.16
N HIS A 26 3.89 2.43 2.92
CA HIS A 26 5.26 2.38 2.43
C HIS A 26 5.65 0.98 1.92
N TYR A 27 5.37 -0.06 2.70
CA TYR A 27 5.74 -1.42 2.33
C TYR A 27 4.75 -2.08 1.36
N ALA A 28 3.48 -1.71 1.40
CA ALA A 28 2.44 -2.28 0.56
C ALA A 28 2.36 -1.64 -0.83
N TRP A 29 2.85 -0.40 -1.00
CA TRP A 29 2.72 0.34 -2.27
C TRP A 29 3.24 -0.44 -3.48
N LEU A 30 4.46 -0.96 -3.41
CA LEU A 30 5.07 -1.68 -4.52
C LEU A 30 4.35 -3.02 -4.82
N PRO A 31 4.12 -3.92 -3.82
CA PRO A 31 3.33 -5.13 -4.04
C PRO A 31 1.94 -4.85 -4.63
N LEU A 32 1.27 -3.79 -4.16
CA LEU A 32 -0.07 -3.42 -4.62
C LEU A 32 -0.08 -3.07 -6.11
N ILE A 33 0.84 -2.21 -6.56
CA ILE A 33 0.92 -1.81 -7.98
C ILE A 33 1.29 -3.00 -8.87
N LEU A 34 2.25 -3.82 -8.44
CA LEU A 34 2.62 -5.04 -9.17
C LEU A 34 1.43 -5.99 -9.32
N TYR A 35 0.65 -6.18 -8.24
CA TYR A 35 -0.54 -7.01 -8.27
C TYR A 35 -1.60 -6.48 -9.23
N LEU A 36 -1.87 -5.16 -9.20
CA LEU A 36 -2.86 -4.53 -10.09
C LEU A 36 -2.44 -4.64 -11.57
N GLY A 37 -1.17 -4.41 -11.90
CA GLY A 37 -0.66 -4.58 -13.27
C GLY A 37 -0.65 -6.04 -13.74
N TRP A 38 -0.33 -6.97 -12.83
CA TRP A 38 -0.40 -8.40 -13.11
C TRP A 38 -1.84 -8.88 -13.34
N GLN A 39 -2.80 -8.37 -12.58
CA GLN A 39 -4.23 -8.64 -12.73
C GLN A 39 -4.78 -8.16 -14.07
N SER A 40 -4.37 -6.97 -14.53
CA SER A 40 -4.88 -6.36 -15.76
C SER A 40 -4.29 -6.94 -17.05
N THR A 41 -3.20 -7.70 -16.97
CA THR A 41 -2.55 -8.32 -18.13
C THR A 41 -3.19 -9.68 -18.47
N SER A 42 -3.48 -9.92 -19.75
CA SER A 42 -4.05 -11.20 -20.21
C SER A 42 -3.09 -12.38 -20.05
N ASN A 43 -1.81 -12.17 -20.39
CA ASN A 43 -0.73 -13.09 -20.04
C ASN A 43 -0.33 -12.80 -18.61
N LYS A 44 -0.68 -13.66 -17.66
CA LYS A 44 -0.32 -13.54 -16.25
C LYS A 44 1.12 -14.03 -16.05
N PRO A 45 2.16 -13.17 -16.10
CA PRO A 45 3.55 -13.65 -16.05
C PRO A 45 3.83 -14.32 -14.70
N SER A 46 4.83 -15.21 -14.69
CA SER A 46 5.38 -15.73 -13.43
C SER A 46 6.08 -14.60 -12.66
N LEU A 47 6.27 -14.77 -11.34
CA LEU A 47 6.91 -13.76 -10.50
C LEU A 47 8.35 -13.43 -10.96
N ILE A 48 9.09 -14.44 -11.43
CA ILE A 48 10.45 -14.25 -11.95
C ILE A 48 10.42 -13.36 -13.19
N ASN A 49 9.49 -13.60 -14.12
CA ASN A 49 9.37 -12.80 -15.34
C ASN A 49 8.88 -11.38 -15.04
N LEU A 50 8.03 -11.20 -14.02
CA LEU A 50 7.54 -9.89 -13.61
C LEU A 50 8.65 -9.00 -13.02
N LEU A 51 9.64 -9.60 -12.35
CA LEU A 51 10.75 -8.89 -11.71
C LEU A 51 12.03 -8.87 -12.56
N SER A 52 12.08 -9.69 -13.61
CA SER A 52 13.24 -9.79 -14.49
C SER A 52 13.32 -8.57 -15.42
N PRO A 53 14.47 -7.90 -15.52
CA PRO A 53 14.69 -6.87 -16.52
C PRO A 53 14.97 -7.45 -17.92
N LEU A 54 15.12 -8.78 -18.03
CA LEU A 54 15.45 -9.45 -19.29
C LEU A 54 14.19 -9.70 -20.12
N PRO A 55 14.23 -9.47 -21.45
CA PRO A 55 13.13 -9.84 -22.33
C PRO A 55 12.82 -11.32 -22.17
N THR A 56 11.57 -11.62 -21.84
CA THR A 56 11.08 -13.00 -21.80
C THR A 56 10.14 -13.18 -22.99
N ALA A 57 10.37 -14.25 -23.76
CA ALA A 57 9.63 -14.57 -24.98
C ALA A 57 8.21 -15.05 -24.70
#